data_AF-A0A2V9M307-F1
#
_entry.id   AF-A0A2V9M307-F1
#
_cell.length_a   1.000
_cell.length_b   1.000
_cell.length_c   1.000
_cell.angle_alpha   90.00
_cell.angle_beta   90.00
_cell.angle_gamma   90.00
#
_symmetry.space_group_name_H-M   'P 1'
#
loop_
_entity.id
_entity.type
_entity.pdbx_description
1 polymer ?
#
loop_
_entity_poly.entity_id
_entity_poly.type
_entity_poly.pdbx_seq_one_letter_code
_entity_poly.pdbx_strand_id
1 'polypeptide(L)'
;MRITLLIWSALLLILVGSSSVSGAGQDYRMSKQVSIEWLDSCPRGQIRVSDGVLAETRIATGKGNVEAKDRFNCSQTPFRLDILVKGSDISYGKGSTIITVGTEKNSFSFFLRDASSNYPIYMPAYGVTVTEANDKRSYHEIAEAIRLRGLQSNLQRIQSEPEESFEVAAQNTRSLSCQTWLGLSRDMRIFALGERLEWIQPRFHGHEVPLPETNNRPCRYDFLMGRGWGAMDQISRWLEEGVLPILRGRLVDEDITYDLTAFVALETSPLSNHTLRGTHFLVADGFGIGHMFTKEQQALYDSLLPAEMNQSEETVFCGRITALNTSSVPRYAFFKDVTPSSAAEPEWSFDGAHGLGQYQSGRAYAAVTRRDRSRVETG
;
A
#
# COMPACT_ATOMS: atom_id res chain seq x y z
N MET A 1 3.84 33.99 12.24
CA MET A 1 3.28 33.05 11.24
C MET A 1 1.83 33.47 10.97
N ARG A 2 1.61 34.27 9.91
CA ARG A 2 0.27 34.62 9.42
C ARG A 2 0.15 33.96 8.05
N ILE A 3 -0.87 33.13 7.85
CA ILE A 3 -1.17 32.57 6.54
C ILE A 3 -2.53 33.13 6.13
N THR A 4 -2.49 33.88 5.04
CA THR A 4 -3.65 34.33 4.28
C THR A 4 -4.02 33.21 3.31
N LEU A 5 -5.28 32.80 3.34
CA LEU A 5 -5.86 31.76 2.51
C LEU A 5 -6.26 32.37 1.15
N LEU A 6 -5.75 31.85 0.04
CA LEU A 6 -6.24 32.15 -1.32
C LEU A 6 -6.97 30.91 -1.84
N ILE A 7 -8.30 30.95 -1.75
CA ILE A 7 -9.21 29.93 -2.29
C ILE A 7 -9.54 30.30 -3.74
N TRP A 8 -9.37 29.38 -4.68
CA TRP A 8 -10.08 29.40 -5.95
C TRP A 8 -11.43 28.68 -5.76
N SER A 9 -12.49 29.46 -5.56
CA SER A 9 -13.86 28.95 -5.43
C SER A 9 -14.59 29.09 -6.76
N ALA A 10 -14.84 27.98 -7.45
CA ALA A 10 -16.02 27.88 -8.31
C ALA A 10 -17.22 27.63 -7.39
N LEU A 11 -18.10 28.61 -7.30
CA LEU A 11 -19.29 28.63 -6.45
C LEU A 11 -20.28 27.55 -6.93
N LEU A 12 -20.55 26.53 -6.09
CA LEU A 12 -21.82 25.81 -6.13
C LEU A 12 -22.39 25.79 -4.71
N LEU A 13 -23.37 26.67 -4.47
CA LEU A 13 -24.18 26.68 -3.25
C LEU A 13 -25.04 25.41 -3.22
N ILE A 14 -24.83 24.54 -2.24
CA ILE A 14 -25.87 23.62 -1.77
C ILE A 14 -25.95 23.72 -0.24
N LEU A 15 -27.15 24.02 0.24
CA LEU A 15 -27.53 24.21 1.62
C LEU A 15 -27.13 23.04 2.51
N VAL A 16 -26.58 23.36 3.69
CA VAL A 16 -26.32 22.42 4.78
C VAL A 16 -27.64 21.99 5.39
N GLY A 17 -28.05 20.75 5.12
CA GLY A 17 -29.03 20.02 5.90
C GLY A 17 -28.32 19.19 6.96
N SER A 18 -28.34 19.64 8.21
CA SER A 18 -27.94 18.84 9.36
C SER A 18 -28.84 17.62 9.48
N SER A 19 -28.31 16.44 9.20
CA SER A 19 -28.95 15.17 9.51
C SER A 19 -27.96 14.26 10.22
N SER A 20 -28.35 13.86 11.43
CA SER A 20 -27.75 12.81 12.23
C SER A 20 -27.60 11.53 11.42
N VAL A 21 -26.38 11.06 11.20
CA VAL A 21 -26.12 9.77 10.54
C VAL A 21 -26.43 8.64 11.51
N SER A 22 -27.68 8.21 11.50
CA SER A 22 -28.04 6.82 11.78
C SER A 22 -27.57 5.95 10.61
N GLY A 23 -26.97 4.80 10.91
CA GLY A 23 -26.49 3.86 9.90
C GLY A 23 -27.64 3.37 9.00
N ALA A 24 -27.64 3.82 7.75
CA ALA A 24 -28.56 3.36 6.72
C ALA A 24 -27.84 3.29 5.37
N GLY A 25 -27.76 2.07 4.83
CA GLY A 25 -27.58 1.74 3.40
C GLY A 25 -26.32 2.27 2.71
N GLN A 26 -25.22 1.52 2.74
CA GLN A 26 -24.26 1.63 1.64
C GLN A 26 -24.91 1.06 0.37
N ASP A 27 -25.04 1.90 -0.65
CA ASP A 27 -25.66 1.55 -1.92
C ASP A 27 -24.63 0.78 -2.76
N TYR A 28 -24.58 -0.55 -2.58
CA TYR A 28 -23.67 -1.42 -3.32
C TYR A 28 -24.08 -1.46 -4.80
N ARG A 29 -23.35 -0.74 -5.65
CA ARG A 29 -23.63 -0.61 -7.09
C ARG A 29 -23.29 -1.85 -7.92
N MET A 30 -22.52 -2.79 -7.37
CA MET A 30 -22.09 -4.00 -8.08
C MET A 30 -22.64 -5.25 -7.42
N SER A 31 -23.06 -6.20 -8.26
CA SER A 31 -23.47 -7.54 -7.85
C SER A 31 -22.65 -8.58 -8.59
N LYS A 32 -22.06 -9.53 -7.87
CA LYS A 32 -21.28 -10.62 -8.45
C LYS A 32 -21.83 -11.95 -7.96
N GLN A 33 -21.91 -12.90 -8.88
CA GLN A 33 -22.37 -14.25 -8.59
C GLN A 33 -21.17 -15.20 -8.59
N VAL A 34 -21.02 -15.95 -7.50
CA VAL A 34 -19.93 -16.91 -7.32
C VAL A 34 -20.50 -18.28 -7.00
N SER A 35 -19.81 -19.32 -7.42
CA SER A 35 -20.11 -20.70 -7.05
C SER A 35 -19.07 -21.22 -6.06
N ILE A 36 -19.55 -21.97 -5.09
CA ILE A 36 -18.74 -22.75 -4.15
C ILE A 36 -19.10 -24.21 -4.36
N GLU A 37 -18.11 -25.05 -4.66
CA GLU A 37 -18.32 -26.47 -4.94
C GLU A 37 -17.45 -27.33 -4.03
N TRP A 38 -18.04 -28.40 -3.50
CA TRP A 38 -17.38 -29.39 -2.64
C TRP A 38 -17.25 -30.72 -3.38
N LEU A 39 -16.04 -31.28 -3.35
CA LEU A 39 -15.68 -32.51 -4.06
C LEU A 39 -16.56 -33.71 -3.65
N ASP A 40 -16.54 -34.07 -2.36
CA ASP A 40 -17.22 -35.27 -1.83
C ASP A 40 -17.70 -35.06 -0.39
N SER A 41 -18.18 -33.86 -0.07
CA SER A 41 -18.74 -33.59 1.26
C SER A 41 -20.14 -33.02 1.15
N CYS A 42 -20.97 -33.35 2.14
CA CYS A 42 -22.24 -32.67 2.35
C CYS A 42 -22.10 -31.65 3.48
N PRO A 43 -21.69 -30.42 3.16
CA PRO A 43 -21.52 -29.40 4.18
C PRO A 43 -22.88 -28.94 4.71
N ARG A 44 -22.88 -28.62 6.01
CA ARG A 44 -23.91 -27.83 6.67
C ARG A 44 -23.25 -26.56 7.20
N GLY A 45 -23.86 -25.41 6.91
CA GLY A 45 -23.22 -24.16 7.28
C GLY A 45 -24.06 -22.92 7.01
N GLN A 46 -23.41 -21.77 7.16
CA GLN A 46 -23.96 -20.44 6.96
C GLN A 46 -22.99 -19.57 6.16
N ILE A 47 -23.52 -18.77 5.23
CA ILE A 47 -22.78 -17.74 4.50
C ILE A 47 -22.92 -16.42 5.23
N ARG A 48 -21.80 -15.77 5.52
CA ARG A 48 -21.77 -14.41 6.07
C ARG A 48 -21.00 -13.50 5.14
N VAL A 49 -21.51 -12.29 4.92
CA VAL A 49 -20.87 -11.28 4.08
C VAL A 49 -20.52 -10.06 4.94
N SER A 50 -19.25 -9.65 4.91
CA SER A 50 -18.77 -8.41 5.51
C SER A 50 -18.54 -7.37 4.42
N ASP A 51 -18.83 -6.10 4.71
CA ASP A 51 -18.73 -5.00 3.74
C ASP A 51 -19.47 -5.29 2.42
N GLY A 52 -20.66 -5.89 2.55
CA GLY A 52 -21.53 -6.32 1.45
C GLY A 52 -22.83 -6.91 1.97
N VAL A 53 -23.68 -7.38 1.06
CA VAL A 53 -24.98 -8.01 1.35
C VAL A 53 -25.14 -9.29 0.52
N LEU A 54 -25.49 -10.39 1.18
CA LEU A 54 -25.93 -11.61 0.51
C LEU A 54 -27.34 -11.40 -0.04
N ALA A 55 -27.48 -11.37 -1.36
CA ALA A 55 -28.76 -11.15 -2.02
C ALA A 55 -29.54 -12.46 -2.21
N GLU A 56 -28.84 -13.53 -2.61
CA GLU A 56 -29.43 -14.82 -2.94
C GLU A 56 -28.44 -15.96 -2.72
N THR A 57 -28.97 -17.13 -2.38
CA THR A 57 -28.25 -18.40 -2.32
C THR A 57 -29.12 -19.47 -2.96
N ARG A 58 -28.57 -20.25 -3.88
CA ARG A 58 -29.27 -21.35 -4.55
C ARG A 58 -28.37 -22.57 -4.70
N ILE A 59 -28.97 -23.75 -4.63
CA ILE A 59 -28.27 -25.01 -4.92
C ILE A 59 -28.23 -25.18 -6.44
N ALA A 60 -27.04 -25.08 -7.02
CA ALA A 60 -26.82 -25.23 -8.46
C ALA A 60 -26.65 -26.70 -8.88
N THR A 61 -26.10 -27.52 -7.99
CA THR A 61 -25.90 -28.97 -8.22
C THR A 61 -25.98 -29.71 -6.88
N GLY A 62 -26.52 -30.92 -6.92
CA GLY A 62 -26.74 -31.75 -5.74
C GLY A 62 -28.15 -31.61 -5.15
N LYS A 63 -28.33 -32.12 -3.93
CA LYS A 63 -29.58 -31.97 -3.17
C LYS A 63 -29.30 -31.39 -1.79
N GLY A 64 -30.26 -30.65 -1.28
CA GLY A 64 -30.15 -29.98 0.00
C GLY A 64 -31.27 -28.95 0.18
N ASN A 65 -31.12 -28.11 1.20
CA ASN A 65 -32.02 -26.99 1.46
C ASN A 65 -31.23 -25.73 1.82
N VAL A 66 -31.83 -24.58 1.48
CA VAL A 66 -31.36 -23.25 1.89
C VAL A 66 -32.45 -22.63 2.77
N GLU A 67 -32.07 -22.25 3.99
CA GLU A 67 -32.94 -21.61 4.97
C GLU A 67 -32.50 -20.15 5.17
N ALA A 68 -33.44 -19.23 5.31
CA ALA A 68 -33.17 -17.81 5.60
C ALA A 68 -32.18 -17.11 4.64
N LYS A 69 -31.96 -17.66 3.43
CA LYS A 69 -31.03 -17.24 2.37
C LYS A 69 -29.54 -17.45 2.67
N ASP A 70 -29.15 -17.71 3.90
CA ASP A 70 -27.75 -17.78 4.31
C ASP A 70 -27.34 -19.13 4.87
N ARG A 71 -28.28 -19.92 5.39
CA ARG A 71 -28.02 -21.27 5.91
C ARG A 71 -28.25 -22.29 4.82
N PHE A 72 -27.32 -23.21 4.68
CA PHE A 72 -27.40 -24.29 3.70
C PHE A 72 -27.08 -25.63 4.36
N ASN A 73 -27.68 -26.67 3.81
CA ASN A 73 -27.46 -28.03 4.24
C ASN A 73 -27.54 -28.98 3.04
N CYS A 74 -26.46 -29.72 2.79
CA CYS A 74 -26.39 -30.71 1.74
C CYS A 74 -26.95 -32.06 2.21
N SER A 75 -27.64 -32.74 1.31
CA SER A 75 -28.10 -34.13 1.48
C SER A 75 -27.57 -35.08 0.40
N GLN A 76 -27.00 -34.58 -0.70
CA GLN A 76 -26.39 -35.40 -1.75
C GLN A 76 -25.24 -34.67 -2.45
N THR A 77 -24.14 -35.40 -2.71
CA THR A 77 -22.98 -34.95 -3.50
C THR A 77 -23.11 -35.33 -4.99
N PRO A 78 -22.40 -34.64 -5.92
CA PRO A 78 -21.62 -33.42 -5.70
C PRO A 78 -22.54 -32.25 -5.32
N PHE A 79 -22.03 -31.32 -4.49
CA PHE A 79 -22.82 -30.20 -3.98
C PHE A 79 -22.19 -28.87 -4.40
N ARG A 80 -22.99 -28.05 -5.10
CA ARG A 80 -22.58 -26.74 -5.58
C ARG A 80 -23.59 -25.69 -5.18
N LEU A 81 -23.09 -24.63 -4.54
CA LEU A 81 -23.86 -23.50 -4.07
C LEU A 81 -23.51 -22.27 -4.90
N ASP A 82 -24.50 -21.68 -5.56
CA ASP A 82 -24.36 -20.35 -6.16
C ASP A 82 -24.85 -19.30 -5.17
N ILE A 83 -24.05 -18.26 -4.96
CA ILE A 83 -24.44 -17.10 -4.15
C ILE A 83 -24.33 -15.83 -4.97
N LEU A 84 -25.31 -14.94 -4.80
CA LEU A 84 -25.31 -13.60 -5.36
C LEU A 84 -25.00 -12.61 -4.24
N VAL A 85 -23.91 -11.87 -4.40
CA VAL A 85 -23.46 -10.89 -3.41
C VAL A 85 -23.49 -9.50 -4.02
N LYS A 86 -24.13 -8.56 -3.33
CA LYS A 86 -24.04 -7.12 -3.60
C LYS A 86 -22.94 -6.55 -2.73
N GLY A 87 -21.88 -6.06 -3.35
CA GLY A 87 -20.66 -5.68 -2.66
C GLY A 87 -19.72 -4.93 -3.57
N SER A 88 -18.52 -4.64 -3.07
CA SER A 88 -17.43 -4.15 -3.90
C SER A 88 -16.51 -5.30 -4.29
N ASP A 89 -16.36 -5.52 -5.59
CA ASP A 89 -15.38 -6.41 -6.21
C ASP A 89 -14.13 -5.66 -6.69
N ILE A 90 -14.05 -4.35 -6.47
CA ILE A 90 -12.94 -3.49 -6.89
C ILE A 90 -12.25 -2.77 -5.71
N SER A 91 -12.86 -2.76 -4.53
CA SER A 91 -12.25 -2.14 -3.34
C SER A 91 -11.09 -3.00 -2.86
N TYR A 92 -9.98 -2.35 -2.50
CA TYR A 92 -8.80 -2.95 -1.86
C TYR A 92 -8.65 -2.42 -0.44
N GLY A 93 -8.14 -3.24 0.49
CA GLY A 93 -7.96 -2.87 1.89
C GLY A 93 -9.26 -2.84 2.69
N LYS A 94 -9.40 -1.87 3.61
CA LYS A 94 -10.58 -1.70 4.47
C LYS A 94 -11.84 -1.49 3.62
N GLY A 95 -12.91 -2.25 3.89
CA GLY A 95 -14.16 -2.18 3.12
C GLY A 95 -14.20 -3.11 1.88
N SER A 96 -13.23 -4.02 1.74
CA SER A 96 -13.31 -5.09 0.73
C SER A 96 -14.40 -6.09 1.12
N THR A 97 -15.28 -6.47 0.19
CA THR A 97 -16.32 -7.47 0.49
C THR A 97 -15.70 -8.84 0.73
N ILE A 98 -15.91 -9.38 1.94
CA ILE A 98 -15.43 -10.71 2.35
C ILE A 98 -16.62 -11.65 2.49
N ILE A 99 -16.53 -12.82 1.87
CA ILE A 99 -17.47 -13.92 2.06
C ILE A 99 -16.84 -14.91 3.03
N THR A 100 -17.58 -15.23 4.09
CA THR A 100 -17.22 -16.26 5.07
C THR A 100 -18.19 -17.42 4.95
N VAL A 101 -17.65 -18.60 4.68
CA VAL A 101 -18.37 -19.87 4.66
C VAL A 101 -18.15 -20.54 6.00
N GLY A 102 -19.12 -20.41 6.89
CA GLY A 102 -19.11 -21.01 8.22
C GLY A 102 -19.69 -22.41 8.18
N THR A 103 -18.84 -23.43 8.10
CA THR A 103 -19.20 -24.85 8.19
C THR A 103 -18.69 -25.47 9.49
N GLU A 104 -19.29 -26.57 9.92
CA GLU A 104 -18.87 -27.29 11.14
C GLU A 104 -17.40 -27.74 11.10
N LYS A 105 -16.92 -28.12 9.91
CA LYS A 105 -15.52 -28.46 9.64
C LYS A 105 -15.02 -27.59 8.50
N ASN A 106 -13.76 -27.15 8.60
CA ASN A 106 -13.06 -26.42 7.54
C ASN A 106 -13.79 -25.14 7.09
N SER A 107 -14.19 -24.30 8.05
CA SER A 107 -14.68 -22.95 7.75
C SER A 107 -13.60 -22.12 7.06
N PHE A 108 -13.97 -21.27 6.12
CA PHE A 108 -13.02 -20.41 5.38
C PHE A 108 -13.65 -19.09 4.98
N SER A 109 -12.79 -18.14 4.58
CA SER A 109 -13.20 -16.84 4.05
C SER A 109 -12.39 -16.50 2.80
N PHE A 110 -12.99 -15.72 1.91
CA PHE A 110 -12.34 -15.22 0.70
C PHE A 110 -12.91 -13.85 0.31
N PHE A 111 -12.14 -13.04 -0.44
CA PHE A 111 -12.67 -11.79 -0.98
C PHE A 111 -13.52 -12.07 -2.22
N LEU A 112 -14.64 -11.35 -2.36
CA LEU A 112 -15.54 -11.48 -3.51
C LEU A 112 -14.81 -11.26 -4.85
N ARG A 113 -13.83 -10.34 -4.86
CA ARG A 113 -13.03 -10.01 -6.05
C ARG A 113 -12.17 -11.17 -6.55
N ASP A 114 -11.72 -12.06 -5.65
CA ASP A 114 -10.76 -13.11 -5.99
C ASP A 114 -11.41 -14.35 -6.63
N ALA A 115 -12.73 -14.49 -6.51
CA ALA A 115 -13.45 -15.54 -7.22
C ALA A 115 -13.42 -15.27 -8.74
N SER A 116 -12.66 -16.05 -9.49
CA SER A 116 -12.46 -15.88 -10.93
C SER A 116 -12.52 -17.23 -11.65
N SER A 117 -13.13 -17.25 -12.83
CA SER A 117 -13.06 -18.41 -13.73
C SER A 117 -11.63 -18.67 -14.26
N ASN A 118 -10.83 -17.64 -14.49
CA ASN A 118 -9.45 -17.83 -14.98
C ASN A 118 -8.50 -18.34 -13.90
N TYR A 119 -8.74 -17.92 -12.66
CA TYR A 119 -7.95 -18.25 -11.48
C TYR A 119 -8.89 -18.61 -10.31
N PRO A 120 -9.52 -19.80 -10.35
CA PRO A 120 -10.43 -20.21 -9.29
C PRO A 120 -9.67 -20.42 -7.99
N ILE A 121 -10.30 -20.10 -6.87
CA ILE A 121 -9.75 -20.37 -5.55
C ILE A 121 -9.86 -21.88 -5.33
N TYR A 122 -8.72 -22.54 -5.20
CA TYR A 122 -8.63 -23.99 -5.05
C TYR A 122 -8.01 -24.34 -3.69
N MET A 123 -8.78 -25.05 -2.87
CA MET A 123 -8.39 -25.46 -1.52
C MET A 123 -8.43 -26.99 -1.42
N PRO A 124 -7.39 -27.70 -1.89
CA PRO A 124 -7.37 -29.17 -1.93
C PRO A 124 -7.57 -29.80 -0.56
N ALA A 125 -6.92 -29.26 0.48
CA ALA A 125 -7.04 -29.75 1.85
C ALA A 125 -8.48 -29.68 2.38
N TYR A 126 -9.32 -28.80 1.82
CA TYR A 126 -10.71 -28.60 2.25
C TYR A 126 -11.69 -29.30 1.28
N GLY A 127 -11.21 -29.78 0.13
CA GLY A 127 -12.06 -30.32 -0.93
C GLY A 127 -12.98 -29.27 -1.55
N VAL A 128 -12.55 -27.99 -1.61
CA VAL A 128 -13.38 -26.87 -2.06
C VAL A 128 -12.76 -26.15 -3.25
N THR A 129 -13.62 -25.75 -4.20
CA THR A 129 -13.32 -24.74 -5.23
C THR A 129 -14.30 -23.58 -5.15
N VAL A 130 -13.81 -22.35 -5.36
CA VAL A 130 -14.64 -21.16 -5.54
C VAL A 130 -14.32 -20.52 -6.88
N THR A 131 -15.35 -20.26 -7.68
CA THR A 131 -15.22 -19.67 -9.02
C THR A 131 -16.40 -18.75 -9.31
N GLU A 132 -16.41 -18.11 -10.48
CA GLU A 132 -17.56 -17.37 -10.98
C GLU A 132 -18.72 -18.30 -11.33
N ALA A 133 -19.96 -17.87 -11.13
CA ALA A 133 -21.11 -18.77 -11.31
C ALA A 133 -21.36 -19.23 -12.76
N ASN A 134 -20.75 -18.54 -13.73
CA ASN A 134 -20.79 -18.91 -15.15
C ASN A 134 -19.81 -20.04 -15.50
N ASP A 135 -18.78 -20.29 -14.69
CA ASP A 135 -17.79 -21.34 -14.90
C ASP A 135 -18.40 -22.70 -14.54
N LYS A 136 -18.75 -23.51 -15.53
CA LYS A 136 -19.44 -24.79 -15.33
C LYS A 136 -18.54 -25.98 -15.03
N ARG A 137 -17.22 -25.77 -14.98
CA ARG A 137 -16.30 -26.82 -14.59
C ARG A 137 -16.60 -27.28 -13.16
N SER A 138 -16.60 -28.58 -12.99
CA SER A 138 -16.67 -29.27 -11.69
C SER A 138 -15.38 -29.09 -10.91
N TYR A 139 -15.41 -29.46 -9.62
CA TYR A 139 -14.22 -29.52 -8.79
C TYR A 139 -13.08 -30.31 -9.47
N HIS A 140 -13.38 -31.49 -10.00
CA HIS A 140 -12.37 -32.35 -10.63
C HIS A 140 -11.75 -31.71 -11.88
N GLU A 141 -12.57 -31.10 -12.72
CA GLU A 141 -12.09 -30.40 -13.92
C GLU A 141 -11.23 -29.19 -13.57
N ILE A 142 -11.59 -28.43 -12.53
CA ILE A 142 -10.78 -27.32 -12.02
C ILE A 142 -9.46 -27.85 -11.44
N ALA A 143 -9.52 -28.88 -10.60
CA ALA A 143 -8.34 -29.47 -9.97
C ALA A 143 -7.36 -30.02 -11.02
N GLU A 144 -7.85 -30.75 -12.03
CA GLU A 144 -7.02 -31.23 -13.14
C GLU A 144 -6.45 -30.08 -13.97
N ALA A 145 -7.26 -29.06 -14.29
CA ALA A 145 -6.76 -27.90 -15.03
C ALA A 145 -5.65 -27.15 -14.28
N ILE A 146 -5.74 -27.04 -12.94
CA ILE A 146 -4.69 -26.45 -12.11
C ILE A 146 -3.46 -27.36 -12.07
N ARG A 147 -3.64 -28.67 -11.87
CA ARG A 147 -2.56 -29.65 -11.85
C ARG A 147 -1.76 -29.65 -13.15
N LEU A 148 -2.44 -29.54 -14.30
CA LEU A 148 -1.83 -29.47 -15.62
C LEU A 148 -0.97 -28.21 -15.84
N ARG A 149 -1.16 -27.14 -15.05
CA ARG A 149 -0.28 -25.97 -15.09
C ARG A 149 1.11 -26.25 -14.49
N GLY A 150 1.29 -27.36 -13.77
CA GLY A 150 2.58 -27.75 -13.19
C GLY A 150 3.15 -26.76 -12.18
N LEU A 151 2.30 -25.92 -11.57
CA LEU A 151 2.72 -24.94 -10.58
C LEU A 151 3.04 -25.61 -9.25
N GLN A 152 4.00 -25.04 -8.51
CA GLN A 152 4.32 -25.47 -7.14
C GLN A 152 3.75 -24.48 -6.14
N SER A 153 3.15 -24.99 -5.07
CA SER A 153 2.86 -24.21 -3.87
C SER A 153 4.15 -23.82 -3.14
N ASN A 154 4.09 -22.77 -2.31
CA ASN A 154 5.24 -22.37 -1.48
C ASN A 154 5.72 -23.53 -0.58
N LEU A 155 4.80 -24.36 -0.05
CA LEU A 155 5.16 -25.54 0.73
C LEU A 155 5.90 -26.61 -0.09
N GLN A 156 5.46 -26.85 -1.33
CA GLN A 156 6.16 -27.79 -2.22
C GLN A 156 7.54 -27.27 -2.60
N ARG A 157 7.67 -25.96 -2.84
CA ARG A 157 8.97 -25.32 -3.10
C ARG A 157 9.92 -25.51 -1.92
N ILE A 158 9.49 -25.15 -0.71
CA ILE A 158 10.28 -25.32 0.53
C ILE A 158 10.71 -26.79 0.70
N GLN A 159 9.84 -27.75 0.42
CA GLN A 159 10.19 -29.18 0.52
C GLN A 159 11.20 -29.66 -0.53
N SER A 160 11.24 -29.01 -1.70
CA SER A 160 12.10 -29.38 -2.82
C SER A 160 13.43 -28.62 -2.84
N GLU A 161 13.47 -27.44 -2.23
CA GLU A 161 14.67 -26.61 -2.12
C GLU A 161 15.65 -27.25 -1.13
N PRO A 162 16.97 -27.19 -1.38
CA PRO A 162 17.96 -27.70 -0.45
C PRO A 162 17.92 -26.90 0.86
N GLU A 163 18.24 -27.56 1.97
CA GLU A 163 18.38 -26.90 3.27
C GLU A 163 19.41 -25.77 3.20
N GLU A 164 19.08 -24.63 3.80
CA GLU A 164 19.95 -23.45 3.85
C GLU A 164 21.15 -23.73 4.76
N SER A 165 22.33 -23.28 4.33
CA SER A 165 23.58 -23.43 5.11
C SER A 165 24.06 -22.08 5.61
N PHE A 166 24.87 -22.10 6.67
CA PHE A 166 25.49 -20.88 7.19
C PHE A 166 26.31 -20.15 6.11
N GLU A 167 27.09 -20.91 5.34
CA GLU A 167 27.97 -20.37 4.30
C GLU A 167 27.20 -19.64 3.19
N VAL A 168 26.06 -20.20 2.76
CA VAL A 168 25.20 -19.60 1.72
C VAL A 168 24.47 -18.37 2.28
N ALA A 169 23.90 -18.45 3.48
CA ALA A 169 23.28 -17.30 4.13
C ALA A 169 24.27 -16.14 4.37
N ALA A 170 25.52 -16.45 4.76
CA ALA A 170 26.56 -15.47 5.02
C ALA A 170 27.02 -14.69 3.78
N GLN A 171 26.90 -15.28 2.58
CA GLN A 171 27.22 -14.59 1.32
C GLN A 171 26.16 -13.53 0.98
N ASN A 172 24.90 -13.76 1.36
CA ASN A 172 23.76 -12.90 1.05
C ASN A 172 23.50 -11.79 2.10
N THR A 173 24.16 -11.84 3.25
CA THR A 173 23.95 -10.90 4.38
C THR A 173 24.97 -9.76 4.46
N ARG A 174 25.97 -9.71 3.56
CA ARG A 174 27.08 -8.73 3.61
C ARG A 174 26.88 -7.44 2.81
N SER A 175 25.74 -7.27 2.15
CA SER A 175 25.45 -6.07 1.36
C SER A 175 24.85 -4.97 2.24
N LEU A 176 25.70 -4.15 2.86
CA LEU A 176 25.25 -2.98 3.61
C LEU A 176 24.96 -1.81 2.66
N SER A 177 23.77 -1.25 2.77
CA SER A 177 23.41 0.02 2.14
C SER A 177 23.46 1.16 3.15
N CYS A 178 23.79 2.37 2.71
CA CYS A 178 23.64 3.58 3.50
C CYS A 178 22.38 4.33 3.09
N GLN A 179 21.91 5.23 3.97
CA GLN A 179 20.90 6.21 3.61
C GLN A 179 21.36 7.03 2.39
N THR A 180 20.42 7.40 1.53
CA THR A 180 20.70 8.28 0.38
C THR A 180 20.12 9.65 0.65
N TRP A 181 20.95 10.69 0.50
CA TRP A 181 20.50 12.07 0.61
C TRP A 181 20.09 12.59 -0.76
N LEU A 182 18.87 13.10 -0.83
CA LEU A 182 18.29 13.71 -2.02
C LEU A 182 18.03 15.19 -1.72
N GLY A 183 18.36 16.05 -2.67
CA GLY A 183 18.24 17.50 -2.51
C GLY A 183 18.30 18.21 -3.85
N LEU A 184 18.20 19.54 -3.81
CA LEU A 184 18.22 20.39 -5.00
C LEU A 184 19.41 21.35 -4.95
N SER A 185 20.27 21.29 -5.97
CA SER A 185 21.37 22.26 -6.14
C SER A 185 22.19 22.45 -4.85
N ARG A 186 22.33 23.69 -4.37
CA ARG A 186 23.01 24.06 -3.11
C ARG A 186 22.01 24.40 -1.99
N ASP A 187 20.77 23.92 -2.07
CA ASP A 187 19.82 24.07 -0.96
C ASP A 187 20.24 23.15 0.18
N MET A 188 20.27 23.68 1.40
CA MET A 188 20.65 22.92 2.58
C MET A 188 19.55 21.95 3.04
N ARG A 189 18.30 22.16 2.60
CA ARG A 189 17.14 21.32 2.88
C ARG A 189 17.19 20.09 2.00
N ILE A 190 17.32 18.93 2.63
CA ILE A 190 17.48 17.63 1.98
C ILE A 190 16.56 16.60 2.62
N PHE A 191 16.43 15.46 1.95
CA PHE A 191 15.70 14.30 2.45
C PHE A 191 16.64 13.10 2.50
N ALA A 192 16.72 12.44 3.64
CA ALA A 192 17.34 11.13 3.74
C ALA A 192 16.30 10.04 3.46
N LEU A 193 16.62 9.14 2.54
CA LEU A 193 15.87 7.91 2.29
C LEU A 193 16.64 6.73 2.88
N GLY A 194 15.97 5.97 3.75
CA GLY A 194 16.57 4.86 4.49
C GLY A 194 17.17 3.77 3.60
N GLU A 195 18.14 3.04 4.14
CA GLU A 195 18.88 1.95 3.51
C GLU A 195 17.99 0.81 2.97
N ARG A 196 16.84 0.58 3.61
CA ARG A 196 15.83 -0.41 3.18
C ARG A 196 14.67 0.19 2.39
N LEU A 197 14.72 1.48 2.05
CA LEU A 197 13.66 2.19 1.32
C LEU A 197 12.30 2.17 2.06
N GLU A 198 12.30 2.35 3.38
CA GLU A 198 11.10 2.22 4.22
C GLU A 198 10.81 3.46 5.09
N TRP A 199 11.69 4.46 5.05
CA TRP A 199 11.48 5.71 5.77
C TRP A 199 12.12 6.88 5.04
N ILE A 200 11.49 8.04 5.14
CA ILE A 200 11.99 9.34 4.66
C ILE A 200 12.22 10.25 5.87
N GLN A 201 13.30 11.02 5.89
CA GLN A 201 13.57 11.98 6.96
C GLN A 201 13.97 13.33 6.36
N PRO A 202 13.22 14.41 6.61
CA PRO A 202 13.67 15.75 6.30
C PRO A 202 14.87 16.13 7.17
N ARG A 203 15.87 16.73 6.55
CA ARG A 203 17.12 17.13 7.22
C ARG A 203 17.61 18.45 6.65
N PHE A 204 18.33 19.18 7.47
CA PHE A 204 19.38 20.06 6.99
C PHE A 204 20.66 19.24 6.77
N HIS A 205 21.56 19.71 5.92
CA HIS A 205 22.81 18.99 5.64
C HIS A 205 23.62 18.58 6.89
N GLY A 206 23.56 19.34 8.00
CA GLY A 206 24.21 18.99 9.27
C GLY A 206 23.31 18.38 10.36
N HIS A 207 21.99 18.63 10.32
CA HIS A 207 21.07 18.28 11.42
C HIS A 207 19.70 17.80 10.93
N GLU A 208 19.02 17.02 11.75
CA GLU A 208 17.63 16.61 11.47
C GLU A 208 16.66 17.76 11.75
N VAL A 209 15.57 17.85 10.97
CA VAL A 209 14.59 18.94 11.13
C VAL A 209 13.69 18.67 12.34
N PRO A 210 13.69 19.54 13.37
CA PRO A 210 12.75 19.42 14.49
C PRO A 210 11.35 19.90 14.08
N LEU A 211 10.32 19.27 14.63
CA LEU A 211 8.93 19.68 14.42
C LEU A 211 8.25 20.07 15.75
N PRO A 212 7.46 21.16 15.77
CA PRO A 212 6.64 21.50 16.94
C PRO A 212 5.70 20.35 17.36
N GLU A 213 5.13 19.64 16.38
CA GLU A 213 4.19 18.53 16.57
C GLU A 213 4.81 17.33 17.30
N THR A 214 6.13 17.25 17.39
CA THR A 214 6.89 16.18 18.03
C THR A 214 7.70 16.69 19.23
N ASN A 215 7.25 17.75 19.89
CA ASN A 215 7.98 18.42 20.98
C ASN A 215 9.40 18.83 20.57
N ASN A 216 9.54 19.38 19.37
CA ASN A 216 10.82 19.79 18.75
C ASN A 216 11.82 18.64 18.58
N ARG A 217 11.34 17.40 18.44
CA ARG A 217 12.15 16.25 18.04
C ARG A 217 12.12 16.06 16.53
N PRO A 218 13.15 15.48 15.93
CA PRO A 218 13.08 15.03 14.55
C PRO A 218 11.95 14.03 14.31
N CYS A 219 11.37 14.08 13.11
CA CYS A 219 10.36 13.13 12.68
C CYS A 219 10.83 12.42 11.40
N ARG A 220 10.61 11.11 11.36
CA ARG A 220 10.70 10.28 10.17
C ARG A 220 9.30 10.00 9.64
N TYR A 221 9.23 9.63 8.38
CA TYR A 221 8.01 9.26 7.70
C TYR A 221 8.17 7.85 7.17
N ASP A 222 7.62 6.89 7.91
CA ASP A 222 7.72 5.47 7.63
C ASP A 222 6.68 5.07 6.59
N PHE A 223 7.05 4.21 5.67
CA PHE A 223 6.17 3.58 4.70
C PHE A 223 6.64 2.15 4.46
N LEU A 224 5.76 1.30 3.93
CA LEU A 224 6.12 -0.10 3.68
C LEU A 224 5.73 -0.51 2.28
N MET A 225 6.64 -1.21 1.62
CA MET A 225 6.38 -2.04 0.46
C MET A 225 6.75 -3.48 0.81
N GLY A 226 5.89 -4.42 0.48
CA GLY A 226 6.05 -5.83 0.84
C GLY A 226 5.52 -6.20 2.22
N ARG A 227 5.68 -7.48 2.58
CA ARG A 227 5.15 -8.09 3.81
C ARG A 227 5.85 -7.67 5.10
N GLY A 228 6.91 -6.86 5.03
CA GLY A 228 7.68 -6.40 6.17
C GLY A 228 9.12 -6.89 6.14
N TRP A 229 9.71 -7.08 7.32
CA TRP A 229 11.09 -7.52 7.47
C TRP A 229 11.15 -9.05 7.51
N GLY A 230 11.88 -9.62 6.55
CA GLY A 230 12.13 -11.05 6.44
C GLY A 230 13.57 -11.42 6.78
N ALA A 231 13.89 -12.71 6.64
CA ALA A 231 15.24 -13.22 6.85
C ALA A 231 16.24 -12.82 5.73
N MET A 232 15.74 -12.32 4.60
CA MET A 232 16.52 -11.90 3.45
C MET A 232 16.03 -10.56 2.92
N ASP A 233 16.98 -9.69 2.57
CA ASP A 233 16.71 -8.40 1.93
C ASP A 233 17.05 -8.47 0.44
N GLN A 234 16.03 -8.66 -0.40
CA GLN A 234 16.19 -8.56 -1.86
C GLN A 234 15.92 -7.13 -2.32
N ILE A 235 16.78 -6.21 -1.89
CA ILE A 235 16.70 -4.80 -2.20
C ILE A 235 17.88 -4.39 -3.08
N SER A 236 17.58 -3.78 -4.22
CA SER A 236 18.58 -3.12 -5.06
C SER A 236 18.26 -1.64 -5.20
N ARG A 237 19.31 -0.82 -5.31
CA ARG A 237 19.20 0.64 -5.45
C ARG A 237 20.27 1.17 -6.38
N TRP A 238 19.92 2.16 -7.18
CA TRP A 238 20.85 2.81 -8.11
C TRP A 238 20.38 4.22 -8.45
N LEU A 239 21.31 5.06 -8.87
CA LEU A 239 20.97 6.38 -9.40
C LEU A 239 20.57 6.24 -10.86
N GLU A 240 19.47 6.89 -11.25
CA GLU A 240 19.09 6.99 -12.66
C GLU A 240 20.23 7.68 -13.42
N GLU A 241 20.67 7.09 -14.53
CA GLU A 241 21.84 7.54 -15.30
C GLU A 241 23.18 7.59 -14.53
N GLY A 242 23.24 7.00 -13.33
CA GLY A 242 24.46 6.96 -12.50
C GLY A 242 24.77 8.27 -11.78
N VAL A 243 23.87 9.27 -11.84
CA VAL A 243 24.04 10.57 -11.18
C VAL A 243 22.77 10.97 -10.41
N LEU A 244 22.93 11.80 -9.36
CA LEU A 244 21.79 12.41 -8.67
C LEU A 244 21.01 13.32 -9.66
N PRO A 245 19.68 13.47 -9.53
CA PRO A 245 18.94 13.45 -8.26
C PRO A 245 17.87 12.35 -8.13
N ILE A 246 17.75 11.43 -9.07
CA ILE A 246 16.71 10.40 -9.06
C ILE A 246 17.29 9.09 -8.55
N LEU A 247 16.78 8.63 -7.41
CA LEU A 247 17.06 7.33 -6.85
C LEU A 247 16.02 6.32 -7.32
N ARG A 248 16.51 5.20 -7.85
CA ARG A 248 15.71 4.03 -8.18
C ARG A 248 15.93 2.97 -7.11
N GLY A 249 14.85 2.26 -6.79
CA GLY A 249 14.87 1.13 -5.89
C GLY A 249 14.05 -0.02 -6.44
N ARG A 250 14.44 -1.24 -6.11
CA ARG A 250 13.65 -2.43 -6.37
C ARG A 250 13.70 -3.36 -5.17
N LEU A 251 12.53 -3.71 -4.65
CA LEU A 251 12.34 -4.74 -3.63
C LEU A 251 11.63 -5.94 -4.28
N VAL A 252 12.16 -7.14 -4.06
CA VAL A 252 11.50 -8.40 -4.46
C VAL A 252 10.93 -9.08 -3.22
N ASP A 253 9.62 -9.30 -3.22
CA ASP A 253 8.87 -9.98 -2.15
C ASP A 253 8.14 -11.18 -2.76
N GLU A 254 8.83 -12.33 -2.81
CA GLU A 254 8.41 -13.52 -3.55
C GLU A 254 8.00 -13.17 -5.00
N ASP A 255 6.69 -13.25 -5.27
CA ASP A 255 6.07 -13.12 -6.58
C ASP A 255 5.67 -11.68 -6.91
N ILE A 256 5.90 -10.73 -5.99
CA ILE A 256 5.65 -9.31 -6.20
C ILE A 256 6.98 -8.55 -6.20
N THR A 257 7.20 -7.77 -7.25
CA THR A 257 8.31 -6.81 -7.32
C THR A 257 7.77 -5.40 -7.11
N TYR A 258 8.41 -4.63 -6.22
CA TYR A 258 8.12 -3.22 -5.98
C TYR A 258 9.23 -2.36 -6.58
N ASP A 259 8.88 -1.53 -7.57
CA ASP A 259 9.80 -0.55 -8.14
C ASP A 259 9.53 0.84 -7.54
N LEU A 260 10.56 1.44 -6.94
CA LEU A 260 10.57 2.80 -6.39
C LEU A 260 11.28 3.76 -7.35
N THR A 261 10.71 4.96 -7.51
CA THR A 261 11.37 6.15 -8.04
C THR A 261 11.25 7.26 -7.00
N ALA A 262 12.38 7.81 -6.54
CA ALA A 262 12.43 8.85 -5.52
C ALA A 262 13.32 10.02 -5.96
N PHE A 263 12.85 11.25 -5.78
CA PHE A 263 13.60 12.48 -6.08
C PHE A 263 13.06 13.65 -5.26
N VAL A 264 13.74 14.79 -5.31
CA VAL A 264 13.27 16.04 -4.68
C VAL A 264 12.88 17.03 -5.76
N ALA A 265 11.82 17.80 -5.50
CA ALA A 265 11.32 18.84 -6.38
C ALA A 265 10.92 20.09 -5.58
N LEU A 266 10.55 21.15 -6.28
CA LEU A 266 9.81 22.27 -5.71
C LEU A 266 8.31 21.93 -5.72
N GLU A 267 7.54 22.47 -4.77
CA GLU A 267 6.13 22.09 -4.60
C GLU A 267 5.24 22.45 -5.82
N THR A 268 5.61 23.49 -6.56
CA THR A 268 4.81 24.06 -7.67
C THR A 268 5.65 24.30 -8.93
N SER A 269 6.83 24.87 -8.79
CA SER A 269 7.64 25.38 -9.89
C SER A 269 8.42 24.26 -10.58
N PRO A 270 8.53 24.27 -11.92
CA PRO A 270 9.40 23.33 -12.62
C PRO A 270 10.87 23.58 -12.25
N LEU A 271 11.67 22.51 -12.21
CA LEU A 271 13.11 22.64 -11.98
C LEU A 271 13.79 23.24 -13.22
N SER A 272 14.39 24.42 -13.05
CA SER A 272 15.11 25.15 -14.09
C SER A 272 16.21 26.00 -13.48
N ASN A 273 17.13 26.52 -14.29
CA ASN A 273 18.18 27.43 -13.80
C ASN A 273 17.62 28.74 -13.20
N HIS A 274 16.37 29.10 -13.49
CA HIS A 274 15.73 30.32 -12.98
C HIS A 274 14.97 30.10 -11.67
N THR A 275 14.52 28.88 -11.42
CA THR A 275 13.72 28.49 -10.24
C THR A 275 14.57 27.81 -9.18
N LEU A 276 15.65 27.14 -9.59
CA LEU A 276 16.61 26.54 -8.68
C LEU A 276 17.45 27.63 -8.00
N ARG A 277 17.36 27.64 -6.67
CA ARG A 277 18.15 28.49 -5.79
C ARG A 277 18.83 27.60 -4.75
N GLY A 278 20.05 27.96 -4.38
CA GLY A 278 20.69 27.40 -3.19
C GLY A 278 20.41 28.23 -1.95
N THR A 279 20.69 27.68 -0.78
CA THR A 279 20.72 28.47 0.45
C THR A 279 21.94 29.37 0.44
N HIS A 280 21.82 30.60 0.94
CA HIS A 280 22.99 31.46 1.13
C HIS A 280 24.05 30.74 1.98
N PHE A 281 25.32 30.75 1.54
CA PHE A 281 26.36 29.89 2.12
C PHE A 281 26.57 30.09 3.63
N LEU A 282 26.45 31.32 4.16
CA LEU A 282 26.52 31.55 5.60
C LEU A 282 25.34 30.94 6.35
N VAL A 283 24.13 30.98 5.78
CA VAL A 283 22.98 30.33 6.42
C VAL A 283 23.17 28.82 6.37
N ALA A 284 23.60 28.27 5.23
CA ALA A 284 23.96 26.86 5.14
C ALA A 284 25.03 26.49 6.18
N ASP A 285 26.17 27.19 6.25
CA ASP A 285 27.23 26.90 7.23
C ASP A 285 26.74 26.99 8.67
N GLY A 286 25.78 27.87 8.98
CA GLY A 286 25.18 27.99 10.33
C GLY A 286 24.36 26.77 10.75
N PHE A 287 23.98 25.90 9.81
CA PHE A 287 23.40 24.58 10.07
C PHE A 287 24.43 23.44 9.94
N GLY A 288 25.71 23.77 9.80
CA GLY A 288 26.83 22.85 9.81
C GLY A 288 27.29 22.56 11.24
N ILE A 289 27.61 21.29 11.52
CA ILE A 289 28.17 20.89 12.82
C ILE A 289 29.53 21.56 13.00
N GLY A 290 29.67 22.36 14.06
CA GLY A 290 30.95 22.96 14.44
C GLY A 290 31.31 24.24 13.67
N HIS A 291 30.33 24.93 13.08
CA HIS A 291 30.57 26.24 12.46
C HIS A 291 31.18 27.24 13.44
N MET A 292 32.09 28.09 12.97
CA MET A 292 32.79 29.10 13.78
C MET A 292 32.68 30.47 13.13
N PHE A 293 31.58 31.18 13.42
CA PHE A 293 31.37 32.52 12.89
C PHE A 293 32.18 33.59 13.62
N THR A 294 32.75 34.52 12.87
CA THR A 294 33.11 35.83 13.41
C THR A 294 31.85 36.60 13.80
N LYS A 295 32.00 37.69 14.56
CA LYS A 295 30.85 38.53 14.94
C LYS A 295 30.13 39.12 13.73
N GLU A 296 30.88 39.48 12.69
CA GLU A 296 30.35 40.02 11.44
C GLU A 296 29.57 38.94 10.67
N GLN A 297 30.09 37.71 10.64
CA GLN A 297 29.40 36.57 10.02
C GLN A 297 28.12 36.21 10.78
N GLN A 298 28.13 36.25 12.11
CA GLN A 298 26.95 36.01 12.93
C GLN A 298 25.86 37.07 12.65
N ALA A 299 26.22 38.35 12.61
CA ALA A 299 25.27 39.42 12.31
C ALA A 299 24.66 39.28 10.91
N LEU A 300 25.48 38.90 9.92
CA LEU A 300 24.99 38.65 8.56
C LEU A 300 24.09 37.41 8.50
N TYR A 301 24.48 36.31 9.17
CA TYR A 301 23.65 35.11 9.34
C TYR A 301 22.28 35.46 9.94
N ASP A 302 22.25 36.18 11.06
CA ASP A 302 20.99 36.55 11.75
C ASP A 302 20.08 37.39 10.85
N SER A 303 20.65 38.24 9.99
CA SER A 303 19.89 39.06 9.04
C SER A 303 19.30 38.25 7.87
N LEU A 304 19.99 37.19 7.43
CA LEU A 304 19.61 36.37 6.27
C LEU A 304 18.66 35.24 6.66
N LEU A 305 18.81 34.69 7.87
CA LEU A 305 18.12 33.49 8.33
C LEU A 305 16.60 33.54 8.14
N PRO A 306 15.87 34.63 8.49
CA PRO A 306 14.42 34.65 8.30
C PRO A 306 14.00 34.49 6.84
N ALA A 307 14.73 35.09 5.89
CA ALA A 307 14.40 35.02 4.46
C ALA A 307 14.82 33.69 3.82
N GLU A 308 15.89 33.06 4.32
CA GLU A 308 16.32 31.73 3.86
C GLU A 308 15.41 30.61 4.39
N MET A 309 14.87 30.75 5.60
CA MET A 309 14.00 29.76 6.24
C MET A 309 12.52 29.90 5.88
N ASN A 310 12.07 31.08 5.44
CA ASN A 310 10.69 31.33 5.05
C ASN A 310 10.61 31.67 3.56
N GLN A 311 11.04 30.74 2.72
CA GLN A 311 10.97 30.91 1.26
C GLN A 311 9.51 30.88 0.80
N SER A 312 9.24 31.43 -0.40
CA SER A 312 7.88 31.42 -0.97
C SER A 312 7.40 30.03 -1.39
N GLU A 313 8.33 29.07 -1.48
CA GLU A 313 8.10 27.74 -2.00
C GLU A 313 8.93 26.71 -1.21
N GLU A 314 8.34 25.57 -0.91
CA GLU A 314 8.99 24.48 -0.20
C GLU A 314 9.63 23.45 -1.13
N THR A 315 10.69 22.82 -0.64
CA THR A 315 11.26 21.62 -1.25
C THR A 315 10.49 20.40 -0.77
N VAL A 316 10.05 19.55 -1.71
CA VAL A 316 9.24 18.37 -1.41
C VAL A 316 9.93 17.09 -1.89
N PHE A 317 9.76 16.02 -1.12
CA PHE A 317 10.12 14.68 -1.56
C PHE A 317 9.02 14.12 -2.46
N CYS A 318 9.40 13.61 -3.63
CA CYS A 318 8.51 12.93 -4.55
C CYS A 318 8.87 11.44 -4.61
N GLY A 319 7.89 10.58 -4.32
CA GLY A 319 8.03 9.13 -4.39
C GLY A 319 6.96 8.50 -5.26
N ARG A 320 7.34 7.54 -6.10
CA ARG A 320 6.42 6.66 -6.82
C ARG A 320 6.82 5.22 -6.58
N ILE A 321 5.88 4.42 -6.09
CA ILE A 321 6.05 2.97 -5.94
C ILE A 321 5.08 2.26 -6.88
N THR A 322 5.54 1.21 -7.55
CA THR A 322 4.73 0.35 -8.41
C THR A 322 4.94 -1.10 -8.00
N ALA A 323 3.86 -1.79 -7.62
CA ALA A 323 3.88 -3.25 -7.47
C ALA A 323 3.57 -3.92 -8.80
N LEU A 324 4.38 -4.91 -9.15
CA LEU A 324 4.22 -5.77 -10.29
C LEU A 324 4.12 -7.21 -9.81
N ASN A 325 3.03 -7.89 -10.16
CA ASN A 325 2.94 -9.34 -10.00
C ASN A 325 3.75 -10.00 -11.11
N THR A 326 4.80 -10.71 -10.74
CA THR A 326 5.71 -11.42 -11.66
C THR A 326 5.41 -12.92 -11.75
N SER A 327 4.39 -13.40 -11.06
CA SER A 327 4.00 -14.82 -11.08
C SER A 327 2.93 -15.13 -12.13
N SER A 328 2.70 -16.44 -12.31
CA SER A 328 1.69 -16.98 -13.22
C SER A 328 0.27 -16.98 -12.64
N VAL A 329 0.08 -16.47 -11.42
CA VAL A 329 -1.22 -16.42 -10.72
C VAL A 329 -1.41 -15.07 -10.03
N PRO A 330 -2.64 -14.63 -9.75
CA PRO A 330 -2.87 -13.43 -8.95
C PRO A 330 -2.23 -13.53 -7.55
N ARG A 331 -1.52 -12.47 -7.15
CA ARG A 331 -0.87 -12.34 -5.84
C ARG A 331 -1.19 -10.99 -5.23
N TYR A 332 -1.30 -10.95 -3.90
CA TYR A 332 -1.49 -9.68 -3.19
C TYR A 332 -0.18 -8.91 -3.10
N ALA A 333 -0.27 -7.62 -3.38
CA ALA A 333 0.74 -6.66 -3.00
C ALA A 333 0.39 -6.04 -1.64
N PHE A 334 1.42 -5.71 -0.87
CA PHE A 334 1.31 -5.15 0.47
C PHE A 334 1.94 -3.75 0.48
N PHE A 335 1.17 -2.80 1.00
CA PHE A 335 1.57 -1.41 1.12
C PHE A 335 1.10 -0.86 2.47
N LYS A 336 1.96 -0.06 3.09
CA LYS A 336 1.58 0.86 4.16
C LYS A 336 1.88 2.26 3.68
N ASP A 337 0.85 3.11 3.70
CA ASP A 337 1.01 4.53 3.40
C ASP A 337 1.95 5.20 4.39
N VAL A 338 2.42 6.39 4.00
CA VAL A 338 3.38 7.19 4.78
C VAL A 338 2.76 7.58 6.12
N THR A 339 3.46 7.29 7.22
CA THR A 339 3.05 7.64 8.59
C THR A 339 4.18 8.33 9.35
N PRO A 340 3.93 9.43 10.07
CA PRO A 340 4.95 10.09 10.87
C PRO A 340 5.36 9.21 12.07
N SER A 341 6.65 9.22 12.36
CA SER A 341 7.32 8.37 13.35
C SER A 341 8.39 9.20 14.06
N SER A 342 8.35 9.23 15.39
CA SER A 342 9.21 10.06 16.23
C SER A 342 9.20 9.49 17.66
N ALA A 343 10.27 9.75 18.42
CA ALA A 343 10.34 9.35 19.83
C ALA A 343 9.22 9.97 20.68
N ALA A 344 8.76 11.16 20.32
CA ALA A 344 7.48 11.71 20.76
C ALA A 344 6.51 11.56 19.58
N GLU A 345 5.63 10.54 19.64
CA GLU A 345 4.68 10.26 18.57
C GLU A 345 3.71 11.43 18.41
N PRO A 346 3.66 12.07 17.24
CA PRO A 346 2.72 13.14 16.99
C PRO A 346 1.32 12.57 16.81
N GLU A 347 0.29 13.32 17.15
CA GLU A 347 -1.08 12.96 16.77
C GLU A 347 -1.34 13.38 15.32
N TRP A 348 -1.85 12.45 14.52
CA TRP A 348 -2.06 12.63 13.09
C TRP A 348 -3.32 11.92 12.59
N SER A 349 -3.78 12.31 11.41
CA SER A 349 -4.87 11.67 10.68
C SER A 349 -4.51 11.53 9.20
N PHE A 350 -5.25 10.66 8.50
CA PHE A 350 -5.15 10.47 7.07
C PHE A 350 -6.54 10.45 6.45
N ASP A 351 -6.79 11.37 5.52
CA ASP A 351 -8.00 11.40 4.71
C ASP A 351 -7.80 10.52 3.48
N GLY A 352 -8.31 9.29 3.53
CA GLY A 352 -8.21 8.34 2.42
C GLY A 352 -9.00 8.73 1.16
N ALA A 353 -9.95 9.66 1.24
CA ALA A 353 -10.72 10.10 0.07
C ALA A 353 -9.94 11.12 -0.77
N HIS A 354 -9.19 12.01 -0.12
CA HIS A 354 -8.38 13.04 -0.78
C HIS A 354 -6.87 12.70 -0.80
N GLY A 355 -6.47 11.65 -0.07
CA GLY A 355 -5.09 11.20 0.02
C GLY A 355 -4.19 12.12 0.84
N LEU A 356 -4.73 12.82 1.83
CA LEU A 356 -4.00 13.84 2.58
C LEU A 356 -3.70 13.40 4.01
N GLY A 357 -2.42 13.38 4.37
CA GLY A 357 -1.95 13.16 5.74
C GLY A 357 -1.71 14.49 6.46
N GLN A 358 -2.29 14.65 7.65
CA GLN A 358 -2.18 15.88 8.44
C GLN A 358 -1.89 15.60 9.92
N TYR A 359 -1.14 16.50 10.56
CA TYR A 359 -1.08 16.59 12.01
C TYR A 359 -2.34 17.26 12.57
N GLN A 360 -2.60 17.13 13.87
CA GLN A 360 -3.69 17.87 14.52
C GLN A 360 -3.56 19.40 14.41
N SER A 361 -2.36 19.91 14.21
CA SER A 361 -2.13 21.34 13.93
C SER A 361 -2.74 21.80 12.59
N GLY A 362 -3.21 20.89 11.75
CA GLY A 362 -3.67 21.13 10.38
C GLY A 362 -2.54 21.16 9.35
N ARG A 363 -1.28 21.03 9.79
CA ARG A 363 -0.12 20.97 8.89
C ARG A 363 -0.12 19.64 8.13
N ALA A 364 -0.06 19.71 6.81
CA ALA A 364 0.08 18.53 5.97
C ALA A 364 1.51 17.97 6.07
N TYR A 365 1.63 16.64 6.10
CA TYR A 365 2.92 15.94 6.05
C TYR A 365 3.07 15.05 4.82
N ALA A 366 1.96 14.65 4.18
CA ALA A 366 1.99 13.84 2.97
C ALA A 366 0.76 14.10 2.11
N ALA A 367 0.97 14.03 0.80
CA ALA A 367 -0.09 13.90 -0.20
C ALA A 367 0.19 12.62 -1.00
N VAL A 368 -0.76 11.69 -0.97
CA VAL A 368 -0.65 10.34 -1.54
C VAL A 368 -1.75 10.15 -2.55
N THR A 369 -1.43 9.62 -3.72
CA THR A 369 -2.44 9.23 -4.70
C THR A 369 -2.20 7.79 -5.10
N ARG A 370 -3.22 6.95 -4.92
CA ARG A 370 -3.22 5.59 -5.46
C ARG A 370 -3.81 5.62 -6.87
N ARG A 371 -3.04 5.15 -7.85
CA ARG A 371 -3.50 4.99 -9.23
C ARG A 371 -3.64 3.51 -9.55
N ASP A 372 -4.87 3.03 -9.56
CA ASP A 372 -5.16 1.66 -9.93
C ASP A 372 -5.20 1.56 -11.47
N ARG A 373 -4.04 1.32 -12.10
CA ARG A 373 -3.97 0.91 -13.51
C ARG A 373 -3.85 -0.61 -13.56
N SER A 374 -4.97 -1.31 -13.59
CA SER A 374 -4.99 -2.71 -14.01
C SER A 374 -4.73 -2.78 -15.51
N ARG A 375 -3.46 -2.60 -15.93
CA ARG A 375 -3.03 -3.00 -17.26
C ARG A 375 -2.96 -4.52 -17.28
N VAL A 376 -4.06 -5.16 -17.67
CA VAL A 376 -3.97 -6.49 -18.27
C VAL A 376 -3.38 -6.27 -19.65
N GLU A 377 -2.06 -6.28 -19.76
CA GLU A 377 -1.42 -6.48 -21.06
C GLU A 377 -1.69 -7.93 -21.43
N THR A 378 -2.80 -8.14 -22.15
CA THR A 378 -3.06 -9.39 -22.85
C THR A 378 -2.00 -9.52 -23.94
N GLY A 379 -0.99 -10.34 -23.67
CA GLY A 379 -0.12 -10.92 -24.69
C GLY A 379 -0.83 -12.08 -25.38
#